data_AF-A0A7R9YSJ0-F1
#
_entry.id   AF-A0A7R9YSJ0-F1
#
_cell.length_a   1.000
_cell.length_b   1.000
_cell.length_c   1.000
_cell.angle_alpha   90.00
_cell.angle_beta   90.00
_cell.angle_gamma   90.00
#
_symmetry.space_group_name_H-M   'P 1'
#
loop_
_entity.id
_entity.type
_entity.pdbx_description
1 polymer ?
#
loop_
_entity_poly.entity_id
_entity_poly.type
_entity_poly.pdbx_seq_one_letter_code
_entity_poly.pdbx_strand_id
1 'polypeptide(L)'
;GLAASRRCLAAAADAYAAALRWQPANPQSLNNWGLVLQELSLGSGQRTERDALVRCALDKFRCALRLRPDFDRGCYNLGTVCYTYAGALQAELASTFRGQQDAQAAASKATREVAVRTLFATAAQYICLAHALQQHKDIYRRSRLLVRTLLPLPFLRVGHLVGTRGSGTGGGNGGGVVVTLESWQRDWYVLDHHSL
;
A
#
# COMPACT_ATOMS: atom_id res chain seq x y z
N GLY A 1 -3.47 -17.02 -23.65
CA GLY A 1 -3.07 -18.05 -22.66
C GLY A 1 -2.14 -17.46 -21.60
N LEU A 2 -2.03 -18.11 -20.44
CA LEU A 2 -1.26 -17.65 -19.27
C LEU A 2 0.20 -17.22 -19.59
N ALA A 3 0.90 -17.98 -20.44
CA ALA A 3 2.26 -17.65 -20.85
C ALA A 3 2.37 -16.32 -21.62
N ALA A 4 1.38 -16.02 -22.47
CA ALA A 4 1.35 -14.74 -23.19
C ALA A 4 1.11 -13.56 -22.23
N SER A 5 0.17 -13.72 -21.28
CA SER A 5 -0.09 -12.70 -20.25
C SER A 5 1.17 -12.41 -19.43
N ARG A 6 1.88 -13.45 -18.99
CA ARG A 6 3.12 -13.31 -18.22
C ARG A 6 4.23 -12.59 -19.00
N ARG A 7 4.38 -12.86 -20.30
CA ARG A 7 5.33 -12.12 -21.16
C ARG A 7 4.97 -10.65 -21.29
N CYS A 8 3.68 -10.32 -21.47
CA CYS A 8 3.24 -8.93 -21.52
C CYS A 8 3.53 -8.19 -20.21
N LEU A 9 3.30 -8.84 -19.06
CA LEU A 9 3.60 -8.27 -17.75
C LEU A 9 5.10 -8.07 -17.54
N ALA A 10 5.94 -9.03 -17.95
CA ALA A 10 7.39 -8.87 -17.88
C ALA A 10 7.87 -7.68 -18.73
N ALA A 11 7.39 -7.56 -19.96
CA ALA A 11 7.70 -6.42 -20.83
C ALA A 11 7.23 -5.08 -20.24
N ALA A 12 6.06 -5.06 -19.58
CA ALA A 12 5.58 -3.87 -18.89
C ALA A 12 6.48 -3.48 -17.70
N ALA A 13 6.97 -4.46 -16.93
CA ALA A 13 7.92 -4.21 -15.84
C ALA A 13 9.22 -3.59 -16.37
N ASP A 14 9.76 -4.11 -17.47
CA ASP A 14 10.97 -3.59 -18.12
C ASP A 14 10.75 -2.16 -18.65
N ALA A 15 9.58 -1.88 -19.22
CA ALA A 15 9.22 -0.54 -19.69
C ALA A 15 9.15 0.48 -18.53
N TYR A 16 8.53 0.12 -17.40
CA TYR A 16 8.52 1.00 -16.22
C TYR A 16 9.92 1.16 -15.61
N ALA A 17 10.74 0.11 -15.59
CA ALA A 17 12.14 0.21 -15.18
C ALA A 17 12.92 1.19 -16.07
N ALA A 18 12.70 1.13 -17.39
CA ALA A 18 13.30 2.06 -18.34
C ALA A 18 12.83 3.49 -18.14
N ALA A 19 11.52 3.71 -17.95
CA ALA A 19 10.96 5.03 -17.67
C ALA A 19 11.59 5.65 -16.40
N LEU A 20 11.82 4.84 -15.36
CA LEU A 20 12.43 5.30 -14.11
C LEU A 20 13.94 5.54 -14.19
N ARG A 21 14.65 5.01 -15.20
CA ARG A 21 16.04 5.42 -15.47
C ARG A 21 16.10 6.84 -16.00
N TRP A 22 15.10 7.27 -16.77
CA TRP A 22 15.01 8.63 -17.30
C TRP A 22 14.39 9.62 -16.32
N GLN A 23 13.37 9.21 -15.58
CA GLN A 23 12.72 10.02 -14.55
C GLN A 23 12.57 9.23 -13.24
N PRO A 24 13.62 9.18 -12.39
CA PRO A 24 13.62 8.38 -11.16
C PRO A 24 12.55 8.79 -10.15
N ALA A 25 12.20 10.06 -10.12
CA ALA A 25 11.23 10.64 -9.19
C ALA A 25 9.80 10.64 -9.76
N ASN A 26 9.31 9.49 -10.24
CA ASN A 26 7.96 9.36 -10.76
C ASN A 26 7.10 8.38 -9.93
N PRO A 27 6.24 8.89 -9.02
CA PRO A 27 5.36 8.05 -8.20
C PRO A 27 4.41 7.18 -9.01
N GLN A 28 3.91 7.68 -10.14
CA GLN A 28 2.95 6.96 -10.98
C GLN A 28 3.61 5.73 -11.63
N SER A 29 4.81 5.90 -12.18
CA SER A 29 5.58 4.81 -12.79
C SER A 29 5.98 3.76 -11.74
N LEU A 30 6.41 4.19 -10.54
CA LEU A 30 6.68 3.29 -9.43
C LEU A 30 5.44 2.49 -9.01
N ASN A 31 4.30 3.16 -8.83
CA ASN A 31 3.05 2.50 -8.49
C ASN A 31 2.59 1.49 -9.56
N ASN A 32 2.68 1.88 -10.83
CA ASN A 32 2.29 0.97 -11.92
C ASN A 32 3.25 -0.22 -12.03
N TRP A 33 4.56 -0.02 -11.80
CA TRP A 33 5.51 -1.13 -11.72
C TRP A 33 5.16 -2.09 -10.57
N GLY A 34 4.80 -1.54 -9.40
CA GLY A 34 4.32 -2.33 -8.26
C GLY A 34 3.11 -3.21 -8.61
N LEU A 35 2.13 -2.66 -9.33
CA LEU A 35 0.95 -3.42 -9.79
C LEU A 35 1.33 -4.56 -10.75
N VAL A 36 2.24 -4.31 -11.69
CA VAL A 36 2.72 -5.35 -12.61
C VAL A 36 3.43 -6.49 -11.85
N LEU A 37 4.25 -6.14 -10.86
CA LEU A 37 4.94 -7.12 -10.02
C LEU A 37 3.96 -7.93 -9.16
N GLN A 38 2.92 -7.30 -8.63
CA GLN A 38 1.82 -7.98 -7.94
C GLN A 38 1.14 -8.99 -8.88
N GLU A 39 0.78 -8.58 -10.09
CA GLU A 39 0.11 -9.47 -11.05
C GLU A 39 1.00 -10.65 -11.47
N LEU A 40 2.29 -10.41 -11.68
CA LEU A 40 3.27 -11.47 -11.92
C LEU A 40 3.32 -12.47 -10.76
N SER A 41 3.21 -11.99 -9.51
CA SER A 41 3.20 -12.84 -8.32
C SER A 41 1.96 -13.74 -8.24
N LEU A 42 0.80 -13.26 -8.68
CA LEU A 42 -0.43 -14.05 -8.72
C LEU A 42 -0.35 -15.18 -9.76
N GLY A 43 0.37 -14.95 -10.85
CA GLY A 43 0.60 -15.95 -11.91
C GLY A 43 1.78 -16.90 -11.65
N SER A 44 2.52 -16.75 -10.56
CA SER A 44 3.71 -17.57 -10.27
C SER A 44 3.34 -18.86 -9.52
N GLY A 45 3.78 -20.01 -10.04
CA GLY A 45 3.54 -21.32 -9.42
C GLY A 45 4.51 -21.66 -8.28
N GLN A 46 5.60 -20.92 -8.15
CA GLN A 46 6.65 -21.16 -7.15
C GLN A 46 6.57 -20.15 -6.00
N ARG A 47 6.47 -20.65 -4.77
CA ARG A 47 6.34 -19.83 -3.56
C ARG A 47 7.45 -18.77 -3.42
N THR A 48 8.70 -19.18 -3.61
CA THR A 48 9.89 -18.32 -3.50
C THR A 48 9.84 -17.15 -4.49
N GLU A 49 9.41 -17.42 -5.72
CA GLU A 49 9.23 -16.41 -6.76
C GLU A 49 8.08 -15.45 -6.41
N ARG A 50 6.93 -15.98 -5.96
CA ARG A 50 5.81 -15.15 -5.50
C ARG A 50 6.24 -14.19 -4.39
N ASP A 51 6.93 -14.71 -3.37
CA ASP A 51 7.41 -13.92 -2.23
C ASP A 51 8.40 -12.83 -2.67
N ALA A 52 9.28 -13.12 -3.63
CA ALA A 52 10.21 -12.14 -4.18
C ALA A 52 9.48 -11.03 -4.94
N LEU A 53 8.54 -11.39 -5.81
CA LEU A 53 7.74 -10.44 -6.58
C LEU A 53 6.89 -9.54 -5.69
N VAL A 54 6.24 -10.10 -4.67
CA VAL A 54 5.46 -9.32 -3.68
C VAL A 54 6.37 -8.34 -2.93
N ARG A 55 7.55 -8.76 -2.46
CA ARG A 55 8.49 -7.84 -1.78
C ARG A 55 8.90 -6.69 -2.70
N CYS A 56 9.25 -6.98 -3.96
CA CYS A 56 9.56 -5.97 -4.94
C CYS A 56 8.37 -5.01 -5.16
N ALA A 57 7.14 -5.52 -5.26
CA ALA A 57 5.94 -4.70 -5.40
C ALA A 57 5.74 -3.75 -4.21
N LEU A 58 5.83 -4.27 -2.99
CA LEU A 58 5.76 -3.49 -1.75
C LEU A 58 6.79 -2.35 -1.74
N ASP A 59 8.02 -2.62 -2.16
CA ASP A 59 9.07 -1.61 -2.19
C ASP A 59 8.81 -0.53 -3.25
N LYS A 60 8.27 -0.89 -4.43
CA LYS A 60 7.86 0.11 -5.43
C LYS A 60 6.75 1.02 -4.91
N PHE A 61 5.73 0.48 -4.25
CA PHE A 61 4.67 1.31 -3.66
C PHE A 61 5.21 2.21 -2.55
N ARG A 62 6.07 1.70 -1.67
CA ARG A 62 6.72 2.52 -0.62
C ARG A 62 7.54 3.66 -1.23
N CYS A 63 8.32 3.38 -2.27
CA CYS A 63 9.06 4.44 -2.98
C CYS A 63 8.11 5.47 -3.60
N ALA A 64 6.99 5.06 -4.19
CA ALA A 64 5.99 5.99 -4.71
C ALA A 64 5.43 6.91 -3.61
N LEU A 65 5.16 6.36 -2.42
CA LEU A 65 4.65 7.11 -1.28
C LEU A 65 5.69 8.02 -0.63
N ARG A 66 6.98 7.65 -0.62
CA ARG A 66 8.05 8.55 -0.19
C ARG A 66 8.18 9.78 -1.09
N LEU A 67 7.93 9.62 -2.39
CA LEU A 67 7.95 10.73 -3.35
C LEU A 67 6.66 11.56 -3.30
N ARG A 68 5.52 10.93 -3.01
CA ARG A 68 4.21 11.59 -2.93
C ARG A 68 3.38 10.96 -1.79
N PRO A 69 3.46 11.49 -0.56
CA PRO A 69 2.76 10.94 0.60
C PRO A 69 1.23 10.96 0.50
N ASP A 70 0.66 11.91 -0.26
CA ASP A 70 -0.78 12.05 -0.53
C ASP A 70 -1.24 11.22 -1.74
N PHE A 71 -0.42 10.27 -2.22
CA PHE A 71 -0.78 9.43 -3.35
C PHE A 71 -1.76 8.32 -2.96
N ASP A 72 -3.04 8.65 -3.00
CA ASP A 72 -4.17 7.78 -2.66
C ASP A 72 -4.10 6.38 -3.33
N ARG A 73 -3.78 6.33 -4.62
CA ARG A 73 -3.62 5.05 -5.36
C ARG A 73 -2.45 4.23 -4.83
N GLY A 74 -1.33 4.86 -4.51
CA GLY A 74 -0.18 4.20 -3.90
C GLY A 74 -0.51 3.60 -2.53
N CYS A 75 -1.26 4.35 -1.71
CA CYS A 75 -1.72 3.88 -0.40
C CYS A 75 -2.65 2.68 -0.57
N TYR A 76 -3.65 2.79 -1.45
CA TYR A 76 -4.61 1.72 -1.68
C TYR A 76 -3.95 0.43 -2.19
N ASN A 77 -3.01 0.57 -3.14
CA ASN A 77 -2.33 -0.58 -3.72
C ASN A 77 -1.39 -1.24 -2.72
N LEU A 78 -0.62 -0.46 -1.96
CA LEU A 78 0.21 -0.99 -0.87
C LEU A 78 -0.64 -1.76 0.16
N GLY A 79 -1.74 -1.16 0.61
CA GLY A 79 -2.63 -1.79 1.57
C GLY A 79 -3.27 -3.08 1.03
N THR A 80 -3.70 -3.08 -0.23
CA THR A 80 -4.27 -4.26 -0.89
C THR A 80 -3.25 -5.39 -1.02
N VAL A 81 -2.01 -5.10 -1.44
CA VAL A 81 -0.95 -6.12 -1.52
C VAL A 81 -0.60 -6.69 -0.15
N CYS A 82 -0.49 -5.84 0.88
CA CYS A 82 -0.29 -6.30 2.25
C CYS A 82 -1.42 -7.24 2.70
N TYR A 83 -2.68 -6.90 2.39
CA TYR A 83 -3.84 -7.72 2.76
C TYR A 83 -3.82 -9.09 2.08
N THR A 84 -3.63 -9.11 0.75
CA THR A 84 -3.61 -10.37 -0.01
C THR A 84 -2.44 -11.25 0.39
N TYR A 85 -1.28 -10.64 0.65
CA TYR A 85 -0.09 -11.37 1.07
C TYR A 85 -0.24 -11.95 2.49
N ALA A 86 -0.81 -11.19 3.41
CA ALA A 86 -1.14 -11.68 4.75
C ALA A 86 -2.08 -12.89 4.70
N GLY A 87 -3.12 -12.83 3.86
CA GLY A 87 -4.05 -13.96 3.67
C GLY A 87 -3.37 -15.21 3.10
N ALA A 88 -2.48 -15.04 2.11
CA ALA A 88 -1.71 -16.16 1.57
C ALA A 88 -0.80 -16.79 2.63
N LEU A 89 -0.07 -15.99 3.39
CA LEU A 89 0.79 -16.46 4.48
C LEU A 89 -0.02 -17.12 5.60
N GLN A 90 -1.21 -16.61 5.91
CA GLN A 90 -2.10 -17.19 6.92
C GLN A 90 -2.61 -18.58 6.49
N ALA A 91 -2.99 -18.74 5.22
CA ALA A 91 -3.41 -20.02 4.68
C ALA A 91 -2.26 -21.05 4.67
N GLU A 92 -1.06 -20.63 4.29
CA GLU A 92 0.15 -21.46 4.33
C GLU A 92 0.52 -21.86 5.77
N LEU A 93 0.36 -20.95 6.72
CA LEU A 93 0.61 -21.23 8.13
C LEU A 93 -0.35 -22.28 8.67
N ALA A 94 -1.64 -22.16 8.33
CA ALA A 94 -2.68 -23.11 8.72
C ALA A 94 -2.46 -24.51 8.12
N SER A 95 -1.92 -24.60 6.90
CA SER A 95 -1.59 -25.89 6.29
C SER A 95 -0.31 -26.52 6.87
N THR A 96 0.73 -25.71 7.12
CA THR A 96 2.04 -26.19 7.60
C THR A 96 1.98 -26.80 9.00
N PHE A 97 1.23 -26.17 9.92
CA PHE A 97 1.18 -26.58 11.33
C PHE A 97 -0.03 -27.44 11.68
N ARG A 98 -0.71 -28.02 10.67
CA ARG A 98 -1.85 -28.92 10.92
C ARG A 98 -1.36 -30.19 11.61
N GLY A 99 -1.72 -30.37 12.88
CA GLY A 99 -1.42 -31.58 13.65
C GLY A 99 -0.01 -31.64 14.28
N GLN A 100 0.79 -30.57 14.18
CA GLN A 100 2.11 -30.49 14.85
C GLN A 100 1.96 -29.94 16.27
N GLN A 101 2.57 -30.60 17.26
CA GLN A 101 2.49 -30.23 18.69
C GLN A 101 3.85 -29.91 19.33
N ASP A 102 4.94 -29.91 18.56
CA ASP A 102 6.29 -29.70 19.11
C ASP A 102 6.52 -28.25 19.54
N ALA A 103 7.27 -28.04 20.64
CA ALA A 103 7.56 -26.70 21.17
C ALA A 103 8.29 -25.80 20.17
N GLN A 104 9.23 -26.36 19.38
CA GLN A 104 9.94 -25.61 18.34
C GLN A 104 9.02 -25.21 17.18
N ALA A 105 8.07 -26.08 16.82
CA ALA A 105 7.05 -25.78 15.83
C ALA A 105 6.12 -24.67 16.33
N ALA A 106 5.73 -24.69 17.61
CA ALA A 106 4.91 -23.65 18.23
C ALA A 106 5.60 -22.26 18.22
N ALA A 107 6.89 -22.19 18.56
CA ALA A 107 7.64 -20.93 18.52
C ALA A 107 7.77 -20.34 17.10
N SER A 108 8.04 -21.21 16.11
CA SER A 108 8.08 -20.82 14.70
C SER A 108 6.72 -20.35 14.19
N LYS A 109 5.64 -21.04 14.58
CA LYS A 109 4.26 -20.66 14.28
C LYS A 109 3.92 -19.29 14.85
N ALA A 110 4.19 -19.06 16.14
CA ALA A 110 3.91 -17.79 16.81
C ALA A 110 4.61 -16.60 16.12
N THR A 111 5.89 -16.76 15.75
CA THR A 111 6.63 -15.72 15.02
C THR A 111 5.96 -15.37 13.68
N ARG A 112 5.52 -16.39 12.92
CA ARG A 112 4.82 -16.19 11.65
C ARG A 112 3.43 -15.59 11.83
N GLU A 113 2.70 -15.97 12.88
CA GLU A 113 1.41 -15.37 13.24
C GLU A 113 1.54 -13.87 13.53
N VAL A 114 2.59 -13.48 14.27
CA VAL A 114 2.88 -12.05 14.50
C VAL A 114 3.15 -11.33 13.18
N ALA A 115 3.96 -11.89 12.29
CA ALA A 115 4.24 -11.29 10.98
C ALA A 115 2.96 -11.11 10.14
N VAL A 116 2.08 -12.12 10.11
CA VAL A 116 0.77 -12.06 9.43
C VAL A 116 -0.11 -10.96 10.03
N ARG A 117 -0.21 -10.87 11.36
CA ARG A 117 -0.98 -9.82 12.04
C ARG A 117 -0.45 -8.43 11.73
N THR A 118 0.87 -8.26 11.70
CA THR A 118 1.51 -6.98 11.34
C THR A 118 1.21 -6.58 9.91
N LEU A 119 1.19 -7.52 8.96
CA LEU A 119 0.81 -7.25 7.57
C LEU A 119 -0.66 -6.85 7.45
N PHE A 120 -1.58 -7.51 8.17
CA PHE A 120 -2.98 -7.10 8.20
C PHE A 120 -3.18 -5.71 8.81
N ALA A 121 -2.46 -5.39 9.89
CA ALA A 121 -2.49 -4.06 10.49
C ALA A 121 -1.97 -2.99 9.52
N THR A 122 -0.86 -3.27 8.83
CA THR A 122 -0.29 -2.40 7.79
C THR A 122 -1.29 -2.18 6.66
N ALA A 123 -1.91 -3.25 6.19
CA ALA A 123 -2.95 -3.19 5.17
C ALA A 123 -4.09 -2.27 5.58
N ALA A 124 -4.59 -2.44 6.80
CA ALA A 124 -5.68 -1.67 7.34
C ALA A 124 -5.35 -0.17 7.41
N GLN A 125 -4.15 0.18 7.88
CA GLN A 125 -3.72 1.58 7.97
C GLN A 125 -3.69 2.24 6.58
N TYR A 126 -3.03 1.61 5.59
CA TYR A 126 -2.91 2.20 4.24
C TYR A 126 -4.24 2.28 3.49
N ILE A 127 -5.14 1.31 3.67
CA ILE A 127 -6.50 1.37 3.10
C ILE A 127 -7.31 2.51 3.75
N CYS A 128 -7.19 2.70 5.06
CA CYS A 128 -7.85 3.81 5.76
C CYS A 128 -7.30 5.17 5.30
N LEU A 129 -5.99 5.28 5.10
CA LEU A 129 -5.36 6.48 4.56
C LEU A 129 -5.83 6.78 3.13
N ALA A 130 -5.89 5.78 2.25
CA ALA A 130 -6.41 5.96 0.90
C ALA A 130 -7.86 6.50 0.93
N HIS A 131 -8.70 5.96 1.81
CA HIS A 131 -10.05 6.47 2.00
C HIS A 131 -10.08 7.90 2.57
N ALA A 132 -9.21 8.23 3.54
CA ALA A 132 -9.13 9.57 4.10
C ALA A 132 -8.73 10.61 3.04
N LEU A 133 -7.78 10.26 2.16
CA LEU A 133 -7.35 11.11 1.04
C LEU A 133 -8.45 11.29 -0.02
N GLN A 134 -9.30 10.27 -0.24
CA GLN A 134 -10.34 10.27 -1.28
C GLN A 134 -11.65 9.63 -0.79
N GLN A 135 -12.39 10.34 0.06
CA GLN A 135 -13.58 9.80 0.74
C GLN A 135 -14.73 9.42 -0.20
N HIS A 136 -14.80 10.03 -1.38
CA HIS A 136 -15.86 9.81 -2.37
C HIS A 136 -15.65 8.52 -3.19
N LYS A 137 -14.48 7.88 -3.12
CA LYS A 137 -14.22 6.63 -3.87
C LYS A 137 -14.84 5.43 -3.14
N ASP A 138 -15.90 4.89 -3.74
CA ASP A 138 -16.64 3.74 -3.19
C ASP A 138 -15.75 2.52 -2.92
N ILE A 139 -14.77 2.26 -3.80
CA ILE A 139 -13.85 1.14 -3.64
C ILE A 139 -13.04 1.26 -2.34
N TYR A 140 -12.60 2.48 -1.96
CA TYR A 140 -11.86 2.70 -0.72
C TYR A 140 -12.78 2.57 0.50
N ARG A 141 -14.01 3.08 0.39
CA ARG A 141 -15.03 2.94 1.43
C ARG A 141 -15.32 1.47 1.74
N ARG A 142 -15.52 0.64 0.72
CA ARG A 142 -15.79 -0.80 0.89
C ARG A 142 -14.60 -1.52 1.50
N SER A 143 -13.39 -1.29 0.99
CA SER A 143 -12.17 -1.90 1.53
C SER A 143 -11.92 -1.48 2.98
N ARG A 144 -12.21 -0.22 3.35
CA ARG A 144 -12.13 0.25 4.75
C ARG A 144 -13.04 -0.55 5.68
N LEU A 145 -14.27 -0.84 5.27
CA LEU A 145 -15.22 -1.61 6.09
C LEU A 145 -14.71 -3.02 6.37
N LEU A 146 -14.00 -3.61 5.42
CA LEU A 146 -13.44 -4.95 5.54
C LEU A 146 -12.24 -5.01 6.50
N VAL A 147 -11.40 -3.97 6.51
CA VAL A 147 -10.18 -3.95 7.35
C VAL A 147 -10.35 -3.22 8.69
N ARG A 148 -11.54 -2.69 9.01
CA ARG A 148 -11.76 -1.87 10.21
C ARG A 148 -11.37 -2.58 11.52
N THR A 149 -11.55 -3.90 11.59
CA THR A 149 -11.25 -4.73 12.77
C THR A 149 -9.77 -5.08 12.88
N LEU A 150 -8.98 -4.84 11.83
CA LEU A 150 -7.56 -5.16 11.74
C LEU A 150 -6.68 -3.97 12.16
N LEU A 151 -7.27 -2.82 12.44
CA LEU A 151 -6.54 -1.65 12.93
C LEU A 151 -6.07 -1.90 14.38
N PRO A 152 -4.81 -1.61 14.71
CA PRO A 152 -4.34 -1.70 16.08
C PRO A 152 -5.09 -0.66 16.94
N LEU A 153 -5.57 -1.07 18.12
CA LEU A 153 -6.27 -0.18 19.04
C LEU A 153 -5.29 0.68 19.86
N PRO A 154 -5.56 1.99 20.08
CA PRO A 154 -6.58 2.81 19.44
C PRO A 154 -5.95 3.85 18.49
N PHE A 155 -5.81 3.46 17.22
CA PHE A 155 -5.74 4.30 16.00
C PHE A 155 -4.58 5.31 15.85
N LEU A 156 -3.69 4.97 14.91
CA LEU A 156 -2.48 5.69 14.52
C LEU A 156 -1.47 5.80 15.68
N ARG A 157 -0.18 5.53 15.49
CA ARG A 157 0.85 5.87 16.49
C ARG A 157 1.05 7.41 16.55
N VAL A 158 -0.01 8.11 17.00
CA VAL A 158 -0.27 9.53 17.33
C VAL A 158 0.49 10.65 16.57
N GLY A 159 -0.25 11.61 15.97
CA GLY A 159 0.25 12.94 15.58
C GLY A 159 -0.69 13.79 14.68
N HIS A 160 -0.51 15.13 14.66
CA HIS A 160 -1.13 16.04 13.68
C HIS A 160 -0.16 16.32 12.51
N LEU A 161 -0.57 16.18 11.25
CA LEU A 161 0.05 16.83 10.09
C LEU A 161 -0.77 18.06 9.67
N VAL A 162 -0.08 19.13 9.31
CA VAL A 162 -0.69 20.36 8.81
C VAL A 162 -0.47 20.42 7.30
N GLY A 163 -1.55 20.53 6.52
CA GLY A 163 -1.49 20.64 5.06
C GLY A 163 -2.02 21.98 4.57
N THR A 164 -1.43 22.52 3.50
CA THR A 164 -1.91 23.74 2.84
C THR A 164 -3.02 23.39 1.84
N ARG A 165 -4.26 23.82 2.09
CA ARG A 165 -5.29 23.81 1.05
C ARG A 165 -5.10 25.02 0.14
N GLY A 166 -4.68 24.78 -1.11
CA GLY A 166 -4.80 25.79 -2.15
C GLY A 166 -6.29 26.01 -2.44
N SER A 167 -6.84 27.17 -2.07
CA SER A 167 -8.20 27.54 -2.44
C SER A 167 -8.25 27.75 -3.96
N GLY A 168 -8.64 26.72 -4.70
CA GLY A 168 -8.99 26.90 -6.10
C GLY A 168 -10.24 27.77 -6.19
N THR A 169 -10.11 28.95 -6.80
CA THR A 169 -11.11 29.60 -7.68
C THR A 169 -10.62 30.97 -8.09
N GLY A 170 -10.70 31.30 -9.38
CA GLY A 170 -10.43 32.67 -9.83
C GLY A 170 -10.24 32.87 -11.33
N GLY A 171 -11.10 32.28 -12.18
CA GLY A 171 -11.28 32.77 -13.54
C GLY A 171 -12.43 33.77 -13.58
N GLY A 172 -12.23 34.96 -13.02
CA GLY A 172 -13.24 36.02 -12.98
C GLY A 172 -12.59 37.38 -12.75
N ASN A 173 -12.52 38.19 -13.80
CA ASN A 173 -11.99 39.56 -13.77
C ASN A 173 -12.85 40.45 -12.86
N GLY A 174 -12.28 40.91 -11.74
CA GLY A 174 -12.94 41.85 -10.85
C GLY A 174 -12.12 42.19 -9.60
N GLY A 175 -11.06 42.99 -9.76
CA GLY A 175 -10.62 44.05 -8.84
C GLY A 175 -10.51 43.82 -7.32
N GLY A 176 -10.19 42.61 -6.84
CA GLY A 176 -9.88 42.37 -5.43
C GLY A 176 -8.46 41.86 -5.25
N VAL A 177 -7.70 42.42 -4.30
CA VAL A 177 -6.41 41.86 -3.87
C VAL A 177 -6.68 40.45 -3.33
N VAL A 178 -6.32 39.42 -4.11
CA VAL A 178 -6.38 38.03 -3.66
C VAL A 178 -5.21 37.83 -2.70
N VAL A 179 -5.47 38.07 -1.42
CA VAL A 179 -4.57 37.60 -0.36
C VAL A 179 -4.71 36.08 -0.34
N THR A 180 -3.71 35.36 -0.84
CA THR A 180 -3.60 33.92 -0.60
C THR A 180 -3.33 33.72 0.88
N LEU A 181 -4.40 33.65 1.67
CA LEU A 181 -4.30 33.23 3.06
C LEU A 181 -4.02 31.72 3.03
N GLU A 182 -2.76 31.36 3.24
CA GLU A 182 -2.40 30.00 3.61
C GLU A 182 -3.21 29.62 4.85
N SER A 183 -4.24 28.79 4.66
CA SER A 183 -5.03 28.25 5.76
C SER A 183 -4.37 26.97 6.23
N TRP A 184 -3.74 27.06 7.40
CA TRP A 184 -3.11 25.93 8.07
C TRP A 184 -4.17 25.21 8.92
N GLN A 185 -4.57 23.99 8.53
CA GLN A 185 -5.48 23.16 9.32
C GLN A 185 -4.73 21.97 9.94
N ARG A 186 -4.98 21.71 11.24
CA ARG A 186 -4.51 20.51 11.95
C ARG A 186 -5.28 19.29 11.46
N ASP A 187 -4.63 18.42 10.71
CA ASP A 187 -5.15 17.09 10.33
C ASP A 187 -4.37 16.00 11.07
N TRP A 188 -4.99 14.88 11.45
CA TRP A 188 -4.32 13.81 12.20
C TRP A 188 -3.69 12.77 11.27
N TYR A 189 -2.43 12.36 11.47
CA TYR A 189 -1.69 11.46 10.56
C TYR A 189 -0.54 10.68 11.22
N VAL A 190 -0.37 9.41 10.79
CA VAL A 190 0.70 8.45 11.10
C VAL A 190 0.62 7.34 10.07
N LEU A 191 1.73 7.00 9.39
CA LEU A 191 1.82 5.75 8.61
C LEU A 191 3.26 5.42 8.20
N ASP A 192 4.09 5.04 9.17
CA ASP A 192 5.27 4.22 8.90
C ASP A 192 5.36 3.11 9.95
N HIS A 193 5.25 1.85 9.51
CA HIS A 193 5.35 0.66 10.36
C HIS A 193 6.78 0.09 10.42
N HIS A 194 7.73 0.64 9.64
CA HIS A 194 9.16 0.27 9.68
C HIS A 194 10.02 1.19 10.55
N SER A 195 9.61 2.46 10.73
CA SER A 195 10.38 3.44 11.53
C SER A 195 10.04 3.43 13.03
N LEU A 196 9.89 2.23 13.60
CA LEU A 196 9.50 2.02 15.00
C LEU A 196 10.32 0.94 15.68
#